data_AF-A0A9P0KE34-F1
#
_entry.id   AF-A0A9P0KE34-F1
#
_cell.length_a   1.000
_cell.length_b   1.000
_cell.length_c   1.000
_cell.angle_alpha   90.00
_cell.angle_beta   90.00
_cell.angle_gamma   90.00
#
_symmetry.space_group_name_H-M   'P 1'
#
loop_
_entity.id
_entity.type
_entity.pdbx_description
1 polymer ?
#
loop_
_entity_poly.entity_id
_entity_poly.type
_entity_poly.pdbx_seq_one_letter_code
_entity_poly.pdbx_strand_id
1 'polypeptide(L)'
;MDLKMKEISEMDGEERSDVSVRNKFLKYLSYITVEPTLVLYMMAFMTTSVVEQSFYVYKSCSVNHRYNDTICHNMNDKRYENITKEVQKTTSVFHLWNNIASHGVPVILALFMGSWSDRRGRKLPLLIGLTGKLYFSAMIVVNTLKTDWPVEYIIYTASAPSAMTGADVAIFAAAYAYLCDVSSPRHRTTRVTIMEVCYLATMPTGVALGQNLRTL
;
A
#
# COMPACT_ATOMS: atom_id res chain seq x y z
N MET A 1 -54.99 12.38 21.86
CA MET A 1 -54.42 11.03 22.07
C MET A 1 -53.96 10.44 20.75
N ASP A 2 -54.68 10.71 19.65
CA ASP A 2 -54.37 10.21 18.30
C ASP A 2 -53.07 10.74 17.67
N LEU A 3 -52.69 12.00 17.96
CA LEU A 3 -51.44 12.59 17.43
C LEU A 3 -50.18 11.89 17.97
N LYS A 4 -50.18 11.56 19.26
CA LYS A 4 -49.05 10.90 19.93
C LYS A 4 -48.89 9.44 19.49
N MET A 5 -49.99 8.80 19.11
CA MET A 5 -50.01 7.43 18.60
C MET A 5 -49.50 7.36 17.15
N LYS A 6 -49.70 8.44 16.38
CA LYS A 6 -49.20 8.57 15.01
C LYS A 6 -47.69 8.79 14.95
N GLU A 7 -47.15 9.65 15.83
CA GLU A 7 -45.70 9.88 15.95
C GLU A 7 -44.93 8.61 16.36
N ILE A 8 -45.48 7.82 17.30
CA ILE A 8 -44.86 6.55 17.72
C ILE A 8 -44.88 5.53 16.56
N SER A 9 -45.94 5.48 15.76
CA SER A 9 -46.01 4.58 14.59
C SER A 9 -45.11 5.01 13.42
N GLU A 10 -44.85 6.31 13.26
CA GLU A 10 -43.92 6.84 12.25
C GLU A 10 -42.46 6.60 12.68
N MET A 11 -42.14 6.82 13.96
CA MET A 11 -40.80 6.51 14.52
C MET A 11 -40.47 5.01 14.46
N ASP A 12 -41.41 4.13 14.81
CA ASP A 12 -41.22 2.66 14.72
C ASP A 12 -41.07 2.19 13.26
N GLY A 13 -41.68 2.90 12.30
CA GLY A 13 -41.57 2.63 10.87
C GLY A 13 -40.20 3.02 10.29
N GLU A 14 -39.67 4.18 10.70
CA GLU A 14 -38.39 4.70 10.27
C GLU A 14 -37.23 3.85 10.82
N GLU A 15 -37.25 3.49 12.11
CA GLU A 15 -36.24 2.66 12.76
C GLU A 15 -36.20 1.23 12.18
N ARG A 16 -37.37 0.67 11.83
CA ARG A 16 -37.46 -0.66 11.19
C ARG A 16 -37.01 -0.66 9.72
N SER A 17 -37.16 0.46 9.03
CA SER A 17 -36.64 0.63 7.66
C SER A 17 -35.12 0.73 7.65
N ASP A 18 -34.53 1.47 8.59
CA ASP A 18 -33.07 1.63 8.72
C ASP A 18 -32.37 0.32 9.12
N VAL A 19 -32.97 -0.46 10.01
CA VAL A 19 -32.46 -1.81 10.37
C VAL A 19 -32.53 -2.77 9.18
N SER A 20 -33.57 -2.68 8.34
CA SER A 20 -33.72 -3.52 7.13
C SER A 20 -32.72 -3.13 6.03
N VAL A 21 -32.51 -1.82 5.81
CA VAL A 21 -31.52 -1.30 4.85
C VAL A 21 -30.10 -1.63 5.33
N ARG A 22 -29.79 -1.41 6.61
CA ARG A 22 -28.49 -1.78 7.20
C ARG A 22 -28.25 -3.29 7.14
N ASN A 23 -29.24 -4.13 7.39
CA ASN A 23 -29.08 -5.59 7.26
C ASN A 23 -28.93 -6.06 5.82
N LYS A 24 -29.64 -5.44 4.86
CA LYS A 24 -29.43 -5.69 3.42
C LYS A 24 -28.05 -5.21 2.96
N PHE A 25 -27.60 -4.06 3.45
CA PHE A 25 -26.29 -3.48 3.15
C PHE A 25 -25.17 -4.28 3.79
N LEU A 26 -25.33 -4.77 5.03
CA LEU A 26 -24.40 -5.70 5.70
C LEU A 26 -24.37 -7.07 5.00
N LYS A 27 -25.51 -7.56 4.53
CA LYS A 27 -25.58 -8.79 3.73
C LYS A 27 -24.94 -8.60 2.36
N TYR A 28 -25.05 -7.41 1.76
CA TYR A 28 -24.36 -7.04 0.51
C TYR A 28 -22.85 -6.86 0.73
N LEU A 29 -22.43 -6.22 1.83
CA LEU A 29 -21.05 -6.15 2.31
C LEU A 29 -20.48 -7.53 2.62
N SER A 30 -21.29 -8.49 3.06
CA SER A 30 -20.86 -9.88 3.23
C SER A 30 -20.58 -10.59 1.89
N TYR A 31 -21.10 -10.09 0.77
CA TYR A 31 -20.72 -10.55 -0.59
C TYR A 31 -19.48 -9.82 -1.13
N ILE A 32 -19.19 -8.63 -0.60
CA ILE A 32 -17.98 -7.85 -0.89
C ILE A 32 -16.84 -8.42 -0.05
N THR A 33 -16.02 -9.27 -0.65
CA THR A 33 -15.00 -10.04 0.08
C THR A 33 -13.72 -9.24 0.33
N VAL A 34 -12.82 -9.17 -0.65
CA VAL A 34 -11.46 -8.58 -0.49
C VAL A 34 -11.16 -7.49 -1.51
N GLU A 35 -12.01 -7.32 -2.52
CA GLU A 35 -11.75 -6.43 -3.65
C GLU A 35 -11.63 -4.96 -3.22
N PRO A 36 -12.55 -4.35 -2.45
CA PRO A 36 -12.42 -2.93 -2.11
C PRO A 36 -11.27 -2.66 -1.15
N THR A 37 -10.99 -3.59 -0.23
CA THR A 37 -9.88 -3.46 0.70
C THR A 37 -8.55 -3.44 -0.04
N LEU A 38 -8.38 -4.29 -1.07
CA LEU A 38 -7.17 -4.29 -1.90
C LEU A 38 -7.05 -3.03 -2.76
N VAL A 39 -8.17 -2.52 -3.28
CA VAL A 39 -8.20 -1.27 -4.05
C VAL A 39 -7.79 -0.09 -3.17
N LEU A 40 -8.34 0.01 -1.95
CA LEU A 40 -7.95 1.04 -0.98
C LEU A 40 -6.49 0.90 -0.56
N TYR A 41 -6.04 -0.33 -0.29
CA TYR A 41 -4.64 -0.61 0.03
C TYR A 41 -3.72 -0.16 -1.11
N MET A 42 -4.05 -0.48 -2.37
CA MET A 42 -3.21 -0.11 -3.50
C MET A 42 -3.20 1.40 -3.74
N MET A 43 -4.34 2.07 -3.59
CA MET A 43 -4.38 3.54 -3.65
C MET A 43 -3.46 4.16 -2.59
N ALA A 44 -3.55 3.70 -1.34
CA ALA A 44 -2.69 4.17 -0.26
C ALA A 44 -1.20 3.87 -0.51
N PHE A 45 -0.90 2.67 -1.01
CA PHE A 45 0.45 2.26 -1.37
C PHE A 45 1.04 3.16 -2.47
N MET A 46 0.28 3.42 -3.53
CA MET A 46 0.71 4.27 -4.64
C MET A 46 0.95 5.72 -4.20
N THR A 47 0.05 6.29 -3.38
CA THR A 47 0.26 7.62 -2.79
C THR A 47 1.53 7.66 -1.93
N THR A 48 1.73 6.67 -1.07
CA THR A 48 2.92 6.60 -0.20
C THR A 48 4.21 6.44 -1.00
N SER A 49 4.18 5.67 -2.09
CA SER A 49 5.35 5.46 -2.94
C SER A 49 5.92 6.76 -3.50
N VAL A 50 5.08 7.73 -3.88
CA VAL A 50 5.55 9.04 -4.40
C VAL A 50 6.29 9.84 -3.33
N VAL A 51 5.78 9.78 -2.09
CA VAL A 51 6.39 10.46 -0.93
C VAL A 51 7.73 9.81 -0.59
N GLU A 52 7.77 8.48 -0.55
CA GLU A 52 9.01 7.72 -0.30
C GLU A 52 10.08 7.99 -1.35
N GLN A 53 9.72 8.00 -2.63
CA GLN A 53 10.65 8.30 -3.73
C GLN A 53 11.26 9.71 -3.57
N SER A 54 10.44 10.69 -3.21
CA SER A 54 10.89 12.06 -2.97
C SER A 54 11.82 12.13 -1.74
N PHE A 55 11.51 11.37 -0.69
CA PHE A 55 12.33 11.27 0.51
C PHE A 55 13.70 10.64 0.22
N TYR A 56 13.77 9.55 -0.55
CA TYR A 56 15.05 8.92 -0.90
C TYR A 56 15.96 9.85 -1.69
N VAL A 57 15.41 10.60 -2.65
CA VAL A 57 16.15 11.61 -3.42
C VAL A 57 16.67 12.74 -2.52
N TYR A 58 15.82 13.27 -1.64
CA TYR A 58 16.20 14.31 -0.69
C TYR A 58 17.32 13.84 0.25
N LYS A 59 17.18 12.63 0.79
CA LYS A 59 18.16 12.03 1.71
C LYS A 59 19.50 11.74 1.03
N SER A 60 19.47 11.26 -0.21
CA SER A 60 20.66 11.08 -1.05
C SER A 60 21.38 12.42 -1.30
N CYS A 61 20.64 13.50 -1.57
CA CYS A 61 21.21 14.83 -1.79
C CYS A 61 21.83 15.44 -0.52
N SER A 62 21.10 15.40 0.59
CA SER A 62 21.52 16.04 1.85
C SER A 62 22.61 15.24 2.57
N VAL A 63 22.47 13.90 2.67
CA VAL A 63 23.38 13.09 3.50
C VAL A 63 24.56 12.54 2.72
N ASN A 64 24.31 11.92 1.56
CA ASN A 64 25.37 11.24 0.81
C ASN A 64 26.26 12.24 0.07
N HIS A 65 25.65 13.28 -0.51
CA HIS A 65 26.37 14.31 -1.27
C HIS A 65 26.64 15.61 -0.49
N ARG A 66 26.03 15.79 0.69
CA ARG A 66 26.23 16.96 1.57
C ARG A 66 25.97 18.31 0.90
N TYR A 67 24.99 18.35 -0.01
CA TYR A 67 24.55 19.60 -0.62
C TYR A 67 23.60 20.39 0.30
N ASN A 68 23.53 21.71 0.11
CA ASN A 68 22.61 22.58 0.86
C ASN A 68 21.15 22.20 0.58
N ASP A 69 20.29 22.29 1.61
CA ASP A 69 18.86 21.97 1.51
C ASP A 69 18.14 22.78 0.42
N THR A 70 18.56 24.03 0.19
CA THR A 70 18.00 24.88 -0.88
C THR A 70 18.22 24.34 -2.28
N ILE A 71 19.29 23.58 -2.50
CA ILE A 71 19.58 22.88 -3.77
C ILE A 71 18.74 21.61 -3.84
N CYS A 72 18.66 20.86 -2.74
CA CYS A 72 17.92 19.60 -2.68
C CYS A 72 16.40 19.78 -2.83
N HIS A 73 15.85 20.94 -2.46
CA HIS A 73 14.44 21.27 -2.76
C HIS A 73 14.23 21.80 -4.19
N ASN A 74 15.22 22.43 -4.82
CA ASN A 74 15.12 23.05 -6.15
C ASN A 74 15.78 22.23 -7.27
N MET A 75 15.61 20.91 -7.26
CA MET A 75 16.24 20.01 -8.24
C MET A 75 15.74 20.17 -9.69
N ASN A 76 14.66 20.92 -9.91
CA ASN A 76 14.08 21.16 -11.24
C ASN A 76 14.67 22.40 -11.94
N ASP A 77 15.55 23.16 -11.26
CA ASP A 77 16.23 24.31 -11.87
C ASP A 77 17.39 23.84 -12.77
N LYS A 78 17.46 24.40 -13.99
CA LYS A 78 18.53 24.13 -14.97
C LYS A 78 19.92 24.47 -14.41
N ARG A 79 20.00 25.39 -13.44
CA ARG A 79 21.25 25.76 -12.77
C ARG A 79 21.94 24.58 -12.09
N TYR A 80 21.17 23.60 -11.61
CA TYR A 80 21.67 22.45 -10.86
C TYR A 80 21.64 21.15 -11.67
N GLU A 81 21.52 21.22 -13.00
CA GLU A 81 21.34 20.03 -13.85
C GLU A 81 22.44 18.96 -13.63
N ASN A 82 23.70 19.38 -13.48
CA ASN A 82 24.80 18.45 -13.20
C ASN A 82 24.68 17.80 -11.81
N ILE A 83 24.27 18.56 -10.79
CA ILE A 83 24.06 18.06 -9.42
C ILE A 83 22.87 17.09 -9.41
N THR A 84 21.76 17.46 -10.05
CA THR A 84 20.57 16.62 -10.17
C THR A 84 20.91 15.28 -10.84
N LYS A 85 21.71 15.29 -11.92
CA LYS A 85 22.16 14.05 -12.58
C LYS A 85 22.99 13.16 -11.65
N GLU A 86 23.88 13.75 -10.86
CA GLU A 86 24.72 13.02 -9.91
C GLU A 86 23.89 12.38 -8.79
N VAL A 87 23.00 13.16 -8.15
CA VAL A 87 22.10 12.67 -7.10
C VAL A 87 21.17 11.59 -7.65
N GLN A 88 20.62 11.78 -8.85
CA GLN A 88 19.78 10.78 -9.52
C GLN A 88 20.55 9.49 -9.80
N LYS A 89 21.83 9.56 -10.17
CA LYS A 89 22.67 8.38 -10.37
C LYS A 89 22.83 7.59 -9.07
N THR A 90 23.17 8.25 -7.97
CA THR A 90 23.29 7.60 -6.65
C THR A 90 21.96 7.01 -6.21
N THR A 91 20.87 7.77 -6.35
CA THR A 91 19.53 7.33 -5.98
C THR A 91 19.07 6.13 -6.83
N SER A 92 19.41 6.10 -8.12
CA SER A 92 19.11 4.96 -9.00
C SER A 92 19.85 3.70 -8.58
N VAL A 93 21.12 3.81 -8.19
CA VAL A 93 21.89 2.67 -7.66
C VAL A 93 21.28 2.18 -6.35
N PHE A 94 20.88 3.10 -5.46
CA PHE A 94 20.15 2.75 -4.25
C PHE A 94 18.83 2.01 -4.57
N HIS A 95 18.03 2.50 -5.52
CA HIS A 95 16.79 1.84 -5.93
C HIS A 95 17.02 0.43 -6.46
N LEU A 96 18.09 0.21 -7.24
CA LEU A 96 18.45 -1.11 -7.73
C LEU A 96 18.64 -2.08 -6.56
N TRP A 97 19.49 -1.73 -5.60
CA TRP A 97 19.75 -2.56 -4.42
C TRP A 97 18.53 -2.72 -3.52
N ASN A 98 17.76 -1.65 -3.33
CA ASN A 98 16.53 -1.67 -2.55
C ASN A 98 15.48 -2.59 -3.16
N ASN A 99 15.32 -2.60 -4.49
CA ASN A 99 14.41 -3.50 -5.19
C ASN A 99 14.86 -4.95 -5.07
N ILE A 100 16.16 -5.23 -5.20
CA ILE A 100 16.71 -6.57 -5.00
C ILE A 100 16.45 -7.05 -3.57
N ALA A 101 16.71 -6.22 -2.57
CA ALA A 101 16.45 -6.56 -1.16
C ALA A 101 14.96 -6.76 -0.88
N SER A 102 14.11 -5.88 -1.43
CA SER A 102 12.66 -5.89 -1.17
C SER A 102 11.93 -7.01 -1.89
N HIS A 103 12.41 -7.50 -3.04
CA HIS A 103 11.71 -8.52 -3.84
C HIS A 103 12.44 -9.84 -3.95
N GLY A 104 13.78 -9.88 -3.84
CA GLY A 104 14.56 -11.11 -3.99
C GLY A 104 14.16 -12.17 -2.97
N VAL A 105 14.09 -11.80 -1.69
CA VAL A 105 13.69 -12.71 -0.61
C VAL A 105 12.22 -13.12 -0.72
N PRO A 106 11.25 -12.19 -0.91
CA PRO A 106 9.84 -12.56 -1.10
C PRO A 106 9.55 -13.47 -2.27
N VAL A 107 10.28 -13.38 -3.40
CA VAL A 107 10.07 -14.28 -4.54
C VAL A 107 10.36 -15.73 -4.15
N ILE A 108 11.45 -15.98 -3.42
CA ILE A 108 11.78 -17.31 -2.92
C ILE A 108 10.73 -17.74 -1.88
N LEU A 109 10.38 -16.86 -0.94
CA LEU A 109 9.37 -17.14 0.08
C LEU A 109 7.99 -17.42 -0.52
N ALA A 110 7.61 -16.79 -1.63
CA ALA A 110 6.31 -16.96 -2.27
C ALA A 110 6.09 -18.39 -2.77
N LEU A 111 7.15 -19.06 -3.25
CA LEU A 111 7.09 -20.48 -3.66
C LEU A 111 6.72 -21.37 -2.47
N PHE A 112 7.35 -21.15 -1.32
CA PHE A 112 7.06 -21.91 -0.10
C PHE A 112 5.69 -21.52 0.49
N MET A 113 5.40 -20.22 0.57
CA MET A 113 4.15 -19.71 1.12
C MET A 113 2.93 -20.12 0.32
N GLY A 114 3.03 -20.27 -1.01
CA GLY A 114 1.95 -20.82 -1.82
C GLY A 114 1.54 -22.22 -1.35
N SER A 115 2.50 -23.14 -1.28
CA SER A 115 2.26 -24.51 -0.82
C SER A 115 1.78 -24.61 0.63
N TRP A 116 2.25 -23.69 1.49
CA TRP A 116 1.88 -23.64 2.90
C TRP A 116 0.46 -23.07 3.11
N SER A 117 0.13 -22.02 2.37
CA SER A 117 -1.17 -21.34 2.40
C SER A 117 -2.32 -22.28 2.03
N ASP A 118 -2.09 -23.19 1.08
CA ASP A 118 -3.10 -24.18 0.67
C ASP A 118 -3.46 -25.18 1.78
N ARG A 119 -2.56 -25.43 2.74
CA ARG A 119 -2.78 -26.38 3.84
C ARG A 119 -3.23 -25.73 5.15
N ARG A 120 -2.74 -24.52 5.46
CA ARG A 120 -2.98 -23.85 6.75
C ARG A 120 -3.90 -22.62 6.68
N GLY A 121 -4.43 -22.32 5.48
CA GLY A 121 -5.37 -21.25 5.25
C GLY A 121 -4.71 -19.92 4.87
N ARG A 122 -5.47 -19.08 4.15
CA ARG A 122 -4.96 -17.90 3.44
C ARG A 122 -4.84 -16.63 4.29
N LYS A 123 -5.37 -16.66 5.52
CA LYS A 123 -5.34 -15.50 6.44
C LYS A 123 -3.96 -15.24 7.04
N LEU A 124 -3.18 -16.30 7.31
CA LEU A 124 -1.87 -16.16 7.94
C LEU A 124 -0.84 -15.44 7.05
N PRO A 125 -0.64 -15.82 5.76
CA PRO A 125 0.26 -15.09 4.89
C PRO A 125 -0.12 -13.61 4.72
N LEU A 126 -1.42 -13.31 4.69
CA LEU A 126 -1.93 -11.93 4.63
C LEU A 126 -1.51 -11.12 5.86
N LEU A 127 -1.73 -11.65 7.08
CA LEU A 127 -1.37 -10.95 8.33
C LEU A 127 0.14 -10.78 8.48
N ILE A 128 0.93 -11.77 8.09
CA ILE A 128 2.40 -11.72 8.12
C ILE A 128 2.89 -10.60 7.19
N GLY A 129 2.38 -10.55 5.95
CA GLY A 129 2.74 -9.49 5.00
C GLY A 129 2.32 -8.10 5.47
N LEU A 130 1.11 -7.95 6.01
CA LEU A 130 0.64 -6.67 6.57
C LEU A 130 1.49 -6.19 7.75
N THR A 131 1.90 -7.12 8.62
CA THR A 131 2.79 -6.80 9.75
C THR A 131 4.16 -6.33 9.25
N GLY A 132 4.71 -6.97 8.21
CA GLY A 132 5.95 -6.53 7.56
C GLY A 132 5.85 -5.13 6.96
N LYS A 133 4.73 -4.79 6.31
CA LYS A 133 4.50 -3.43 5.77
C LYS A 133 4.30 -2.39 6.86
N LEU A 134 3.62 -2.73 7.95
CA LEU A 134 3.53 -1.87 9.14
C LEU A 134 4.91 -1.59 9.74
N TYR A 135 5.74 -2.63 9.87
CA TYR A 135 7.12 -2.49 10.31
C TYR A 135 7.93 -1.60 9.37
N PHE A 136 7.82 -1.81 8.05
CA PHE A 136 8.48 -0.98 7.05
C PHE A 136 8.11 0.50 7.20
N SER A 137 6.81 0.80 7.29
CA SER A 137 6.32 2.16 7.47
C SER A 137 6.85 2.80 8.76
N ALA A 138 6.83 2.08 9.88
CA ALA A 138 7.39 2.56 11.14
C ALA A 138 8.89 2.85 11.03
N MET A 139 9.66 1.98 10.37
CA MET A 139 11.09 2.17 10.18
C MET A 139 11.45 3.29 9.22
N ILE A 140 10.61 3.58 8.22
CA ILE A 140 10.76 4.77 7.38
C ILE A 140 10.62 6.04 8.23
N VAL A 141 9.63 6.09 9.14
CA VAL A 141 9.46 7.23 10.07
C VAL A 141 10.67 7.36 11.02
N VAL A 142 11.23 6.25 11.52
CA VAL A 142 12.46 6.32 12.31
C VAL A 142 13.63 6.86 11.48
N ASN A 143 13.72 6.46 10.21
CA ASN A 143 14.75 6.96 9.29
C ASN A 143 14.56 8.45 8.95
N THR A 144 13.34 8.98 8.94
CA THR A 144 13.13 10.43 8.72
C THR A 144 13.63 11.24 9.91
N LEU A 145 13.49 10.72 11.14
CA LEU A 145 14.00 11.36 12.36
C LEU A 145 15.53 11.29 12.50
N LYS A 146 16.19 10.34 11.82
CA LYS A 146 17.64 10.19 11.80
C LYS A 146 18.24 10.83 10.54
N THR A 147 18.54 12.12 10.64
CA THR A 147 19.10 12.94 9.57
C THR A 147 20.51 12.52 9.16
N ASP A 148 21.29 11.94 10.07
CA ASP A 148 22.70 11.61 9.80
C ASP A 148 22.91 10.26 9.10
N TRP A 149 21.84 9.45 8.96
CA TRP A 149 21.95 8.13 8.37
C TRP A 149 21.92 8.23 6.84
N PRO A 150 22.83 7.56 6.12
CA PRO A 150 22.81 7.57 4.66
C PRO A 150 21.61 6.77 4.13
N VAL A 151 21.20 7.03 2.88
CA VAL A 151 19.97 6.46 2.32
C VAL A 151 20.01 4.92 2.27
N GLU A 152 21.20 4.34 2.13
CA GLU A 152 21.46 2.90 2.10
C GLU A 152 21.03 2.19 3.40
N TYR A 153 21.00 2.89 4.53
CA TYR A 153 20.56 2.30 5.81
C TYR A 153 19.10 1.87 5.80
N ILE A 154 18.28 2.46 4.92
CA ILE A 154 16.88 2.08 4.73
C ILE A 154 16.77 0.62 4.28
N ILE A 155 17.73 0.14 3.47
CA ILE A 155 17.75 -1.25 3.00
C ILE A 155 17.90 -2.19 4.20
N TYR A 156 18.82 -1.90 5.11
CA TYR A 156 19.10 -2.76 6.26
C TYR A 156 18.05 -2.65 7.37
N THR A 157 17.53 -1.45 7.60
CA THR A 157 16.64 -1.17 8.74
C THR A 157 15.16 -1.40 8.41
N ALA A 158 14.73 -1.14 7.17
CA ALA A 158 13.32 -1.22 6.78
C ALA A 158 13.09 -2.32 5.74
N SER A 159 13.79 -2.27 4.60
CA SER A 159 13.47 -3.11 3.44
C SER A 159 13.77 -4.59 3.69
N ALA A 160 14.96 -4.93 4.17
CA ALA A 160 15.37 -6.31 4.38
C ALA A 160 14.53 -7.04 5.44
N PRO A 161 14.27 -6.48 6.65
CA PRO A 161 13.44 -7.16 7.62
C PRO A 161 11.97 -7.28 7.16
N SER A 162 11.45 -6.27 6.47
CA SER A 162 10.10 -6.34 5.86
C SER A 162 10.03 -7.43 4.79
N ALA A 163 11.04 -7.54 3.94
CA ALA A 163 11.12 -8.54 2.88
C ALA A 163 11.11 -9.99 3.41
N MET A 164 11.64 -10.24 4.62
CA MET A 164 11.58 -11.56 5.25
C MET A 164 10.15 -12.03 5.57
N THR A 165 9.19 -11.11 5.66
CA THR A 165 7.77 -11.45 5.84
C THR A 165 7.05 -11.75 4.52
N GLY A 166 7.71 -11.54 3.38
CA GLY A 166 7.11 -11.57 2.06
C GLY A 166 6.39 -10.27 1.66
N ALA A 167 6.10 -9.38 2.63
CA ALA A 167 5.57 -8.03 2.40
C ALA A 167 4.44 -7.99 1.36
N ASP A 168 4.55 -7.13 0.34
CA ASP A 168 3.54 -6.96 -0.70
C ASP A 168 3.26 -8.26 -1.46
N VAL A 169 4.29 -9.07 -1.75
CA VAL A 169 4.12 -10.33 -2.48
C VAL A 169 3.23 -11.30 -1.71
N ALA A 170 3.40 -11.38 -0.38
CA ALA A 170 2.56 -12.21 0.49
C ALA A 170 1.12 -11.71 0.53
N ILE A 171 0.92 -10.39 0.65
CA ILE A 171 -0.40 -9.75 0.69
C ILE A 171 -1.16 -10.04 -0.61
N PHE A 172 -0.55 -9.75 -1.77
CA PHE A 172 -1.19 -9.97 -3.05
C PHE A 172 -1.42 -11.45 -3.30
N ALA A 173 -0.41 -12.31 -3.13
CA ALA A 173 -0.57 -13.75 -3.35
C ALA A 173 -1.72 -14.32 -2.51
N ALA A 174 -1.78 -13.99 -1.21
CA ALA A 174 -2.84 -14.44 -0.33
C ALA A 174 -4.22 -13.91 -0.73
N ALA A 175 -4.30 -12.66 -1.18
CA ALA A 175 -5.56 -12.01 -1.51
C ALA A 175 -6.12 -12.46 -2.87
N TYR A 176 -5.29 -12.59 -3.91
CA TYR A 176 -5.67 -13.19 -5.20
C TYR A 176 -6.08 -14.64 -5.01
N ALA A 177 -5.34 -15.38 -4.19
CA ALA A 177 -5.70 -16.75 -3.83
C ALA A 177 -7.07 -16.75 -3.11
N TYR A 178 -7.26 -15.96 -2.05
CA TYR A 178 -8.54 -15.90 -1.34
C TYR A 178 -9.71 -15.54 -2.27
N LEU A 179 -9.52 -14.61 -3.20
CA LEU A 179 -10.51 -14.26 -4.22
C LEU A 179 -10.90 -15.47 -5.08
N CYS A 180 -9.92 -16.28 -5.51
CA CYS A 180 -10.18 -17.48 -6.27
C CYS A 180 -10.98 -18.54 -5.49
N ASP A 181 -10.77 -18.66 -4.18
CA ASP A 181 -11.48 -19.65 -3.33
C ASP A 181 -12.94 -19.28 -3.10
N VAL A 182 -13.22 -17.99 -2.87
CA VAL A 182 -14.58 -17.51 -2.63
C VAL A 182 -15.39 -17.33 -3.91
N SER A 183 -14.73 -17.38 -5.07
CA SER A 183 -15.38 -17.21 -6.37
C SER A 183 -15.77 -18.54 -7.00
N SER A 184 -16.96 -18.59 -7.58
CA SER A 184 -17.39 -19.76 -8.36
C SER A 184 -16.53 -19.93 -9.62
N PRO A 185 -16.31 -21.16 -10.12
CA PRO A 185 -15.47 -21.39 -11.30
C PRO A 185 -15.90 -20.59 -12.53
N ARG A 186 -17.21 -20.35 -12.68
CA ARG A 186 -17.80 -19.61 -13.80
C ARG A 186 -17.54 -18.10 -13.74
N HIS A 187 -17.43 -17.51 -12.54
CA HIS A 187 -17.26 -16.07 -12.35
C HIS A 187 -15.86 -15.66 -11.88
N ARG A 188 -14.99 -16.64 -11.56
CA ARG A 188 -13.62 -16.41 -11.07
C ARG A 188 -12.82 -15.49 -11.98
N THR A 189 -12.78 -15.77 -13.28
CA THR A 189 -12.02 -14.95 -14.25
C THR A 189 -12.53 -13.52 -14.26
N THR A 190 -13.85 -13.31 -14.33
CA THR A 190 -14.45 -11.96 -14.34
C THR A 190 -14.10 -11.18 -13.08
N ARG A 191 -14.17 -11.81 -11.90
CA ARG A 191 -13.82 -11.14 -10.63
C ARG A 191 -12.35 -10.76 -10.54
N VAL A 192 -11.46 -11.66 -10.97
CA VAL A 192 -10.02 -11.36 -11.06
C VAL A 192 -9.76 -10.20 -12.03
N THR A 193 -10.41 -10.20 -13.20
CA THR A 193 -10.30 -9.10 -14.17
C THR A 193 -10.79 -7.77 -13.62
N ILE A 194 -11.94 -7.74 -12.94
CA ILE A 194 -12.47 -6.51 -12.32
C ILE A 194 -11.46 -5.97 -11.29
N MET A 195 -10.94 -6.86 -10.44
CA MET A 195 -9.94 -6.47 -9.44
C MET A 195 -8.65 -5.93 -10.09
N GLU A 196 -8.17 -6.56 -11.17
CA GLU A 196 -7.00 -6.10 -11.93
C GLU A 196 -7.24 -4.72 -12.56
N VAL A 197 -8.42 -4.48 -13.13
CA VAL A 197 -8.78 -3.17 -13.69
C VAL A 197 -8.82 -2.10 -12.61
N CYS A 198 -9.43 -2.40 -11.46
CA CYS A 198 -9.43 -1.47 -10.32
C CYS A 198 -8.01 -1.21 -9.80
N TYR A 199 -7.18 -2.25 -9.72
CA TYR A 199 -5.78 -2.15 -9.35
C TYR A 199 -5.02 -1.20 -10.30
N LEU A 200 -5.14 -1.39 -11.62
CA LEU A 200 -4.45 -0.53 -12.59
C LEU A 200 -4.98 0.91 -12.56
N ALA A 201 -6.29 1.11 -12.33
CA ALA A 201 -6.89 2.44 -12.20
C ALA A 201 -6.41 3.20 -10.94
N THR A 202 -6.04 2.49 -9.87
CA THR A 202 -5.50 3.11 -8.65
C THR A 202 -4.09 3.66 -8.81
N MET A 203 -3.31 3.19 -9.80
CA MET A 203 -1.95 3.66 -10.04
C MET A 203 -1.87 5.15 -10.39
N PRO A 204 -2.52 5.64 -11.47
CA PRO A 204 -2.44 7.06 -11.83
C PRO A 204 -3.11 7.95 -10.78
N THR A 205 -4.22 7.50 -10.18
CA THR A 205 -4.94 8.27 -9.17
C THR A 205 -4.15 8.41 -7.88
N GLY A 206 -3.54 7.32 -7.39
CA GLY A 206 -2.67 7.32 -6.22
C GLY A 206 -1.43 8.20 -6.41
N VAL A 207 -0.81 8.15 -7.60
CA VAL A 207 0.33 9.01 -7.94
C VAL A 207 -0.07 10.48 -7.98
N ALA A 208 -1.20 10.82 -8.61
CA ALA A 208 -1.69 12.19 -8.65
C ALA A 208 -1.95 12.75 -7.24
N LEU A 209 -2.54 11.94 -6.34
CA LEU A 209 -2.71 12.32 -4.93
C LEU A 209 -1.37 12.51 -4.21
N GLY A 210 -0.42 11.60 -4.42
CA GLY A 210 0.91 11.68 -3.82
C GLY A 210 1.72 12.90 -4.30
N GLN A 211 1.57 13.28 -5.56
CA GLN A 211 2.19 14.49 -6.09
C GLN A 211 1.67 15.75 -5.41
N ASN A 212 0.34 15.86 -5.20
CA ASN A 212 -0.25 17.00 -4.50
C ASN A 212 0.27 17.11 -3.06
N LEU A 213 0.38 15.98 -2.35
CA LEU A 213 0.95 15.93 -0.99
C LEU A 213 2.40 16.37 -0.92
N ARG A 214 3.20 16.12 -1.97
CA ARG A 214 4.60 16.57 -2.04
C ARG A 214 4.71 18.10 -2.18
N THR A 215 3.72 18.72 -2.83
CA THR A 215 3.70 20.17 -3.10
C THR A 215 3.15 21.01 -1.95
N LEU A 216 2.46 20.40 -0.98
CA LEU A 216 1.98 21.05 0.25
C LEU A 216 3.10 21.19 1.28
#